data_AF-B7LD35-F1
#
_entry.id   AF-B7LD35-F1
#
_cell.length_a   1.000
_cell.length_b   1.000
_cell.length_c   1.000
_cell.angle_alpha   90.00
_cell.angle_beta   90.00
_cell.angle_gamma   90.00
#
_symmetry.space_group_name_H-M   'P 1'
#
loop_
_entity.id
_entity.type
_entity.pdbx_description
1 polymer ?
#
loop_
_entity_poly.entity_id
_entity_poly.type
_entity_poly.pdbx_seq_one_letter_code
_entity_poly.pdbx_strand_id
1 'polypeptide(L)'
;MTAQQSDALREIANKARVTTILQCKAWKDTQRILKRSGLVCRERSEPFDPEKHFDCYTVRYLYLLNIMALELKSDTRIKVEVGQWYRMTGKRLSLNVPPFMLIPRNIRRKVDGFRQSRQSEDEATKNPPQPFTGSLYKVLSRDSDSAELDAWFAEPPLTRQEVWEGRRVTDFDPWALSSFICRSESPTFELFYQEYKRLGLKSLFVSGVMFEQFLTGLSFRKYGDWVESQLLESLGNVMFFMLLYDMENLDKFIKELMDINVQSEDSKEKGKSRKERMLEYINSYIRNVYGRFLCTSKERYEQHKRKNSSKKKNGSGGTH
;
A
#
# COMPACT_ATOMS: atom_id res chain seq x y z
N MET A 1 43.49 -15.55 13.36
CA MET A 1 42.24 -15.34 14.13
C MET A 1 41.58 -16.70 14.28
N THR A 2 41.29 -17.15 15.50
CA THR A 2 40.62 -18.44 15.71
C THR A 2 39.12 -18.32 15.40
N ALA A 3 38.43 -19.43 15.11
CA ALA A 3 36.99 -19.43 14.87
C ALA A 3 36.21 -18.80 16.03
N GLN A 4 36.59 -19.12 17.27
CA GLN A 4 36.01 -18.55 18.49
C GLN A 4 36.19 -17.03 18.60
N GLN A 5 37.36 -16.49 18.20
CA GLN A 5 37.58 -15.04 18.18
C GLN A 5 36.72 -14.36 17.10
N SER A 6 36.53 -15.00 15.95
CA SER A 6 35.68 -14.49 14.89
C SER A 6 34.20 -14.46 15.29
N ASP A 7 33.72 -15.50 15.97
CA ASP A 7 32.34 -15.59 16.44
C ASP A 7 32.05 -14.54 17.54
N ALA A 8 32.97 -14.36 18.50
CA ALA A 8 32.85 -13.34 19.53
C ALA A 8 32.80 -11.91 18.95
N LEU A 9 33.63 -11.61 17.94
CA LEU A 9 33.59 -10.32 17.25
C LEU A 9 32.27 -10.11 16.50
N ARG A 10 31.72 -11.16 15.87
CA ARG A 10 30.42 -11.10 15.20
C ARG A 10 29.28 -10.81 16.19
N GLU A 11 29.28 -11.46 17.34
CA GLU A 11 28.27 -11.22 18.39
C GLU A 11 28.32 -9.78 18.91
N ILE A 12 29.52 -9.24 19.16
CA ILE A 12 29.70 -7.84 19.59
C ILE A 12 29.16 -6.88 18.52
N ALA A 13 29.50 -7.12 17.26
CA ALA A 13 29.03 -6.31 16.13
C ALA A 13 27.49 -6.36 16.00
N ASN A 14 26.90 -7.55 16.15
CA ASN A 14 25.45 -7.72 16.13
C ASN A 14 24.76 -6.95 17.25
N LYS A 15 25.25 -7.05 18.50
CA LYS A 15 24.69 -6.32 19.65
C LYS A 15 24.74 -4.80 19.46
N ALA A 16 25.85 -4.28 18.96
CA ALA A 16 25.97 -2.85 18.65
C ALA A 16 24.96 -2.43 17.59
N ARG A 17 24.80 -3.24 16.54
CA ARG A 17 23.86 -2.98 15.44
C ARG A 17 22.40 -3.06 15.88
N VAL A 18 22.04 -4.05 16.68
CA VAL A 18 20.71 -4.17 17.30
C VAL A 18 20.42 -2.92 18.12
N THR A 19 21.37 -2.45 18.92
CA THR A 19 21.20 -1.21 19.70
C THR A 19 20.85 -0.02 18.80
N THR A 20 21.54 0.14 17.68
CA THR A 20 21.23 1.18 16.67
C THR A 20 19.83 1.03 16.10
N ILE A 21 19.41 -0.19 15.74
CA ILE A 21 18.07 -0.49 15.22
C ILE A 21 17.01 -0.11 16.25
N LEU A 22 17.15 -0.55 17.50
CA LEU A 22 16.15 -0.32 18.55
C LEU A 22 15.93 1.18 18.82
N GLN A 23 16.94 2.01 18.58
CA GLN A 23 16.87 3.46 18.76
C GLN A 23 16.30 4.20 17.54
N CYS A 24 16.35 3.59 16.35
CA CYS A 24 16.00 4.24 15.10
C CYS A 24 14.48 4.49 14.97
N LYS A 25 14.12 5.43 14.09
CA LYS A 25 12.72 5.83 13.89
C LYS A 25 11.88 4.71 13.27
N ALA A 26 12.42 3.98 12.30
CA ALA A 26 11.73 2.89 11.63
C ALA A 26 11.29 1.80 12.63
N TRP A 27 12.17 1.44 13.58
CA TRP A 27 11.85 0.49 14.65
C TRP A 27 10.73 0.97 15.57
N LYS A 28 10.83 2.23 16.02
CA LYS A 28 9.79 2.85 16.87
C LYS A 28 8.43 2.87 16.17
N ASP A 29 8.42 3.12 14.87
CA ASP A 29 7.21 3.11 14.05
C ASP A 29 6.67 1.67 13.85
N THR A 30 7.53 0.68 13.59
CA THR A 30 7.17 -0.77 13.57
C THR A 30 6.51 -1.20 14.88
N GLN A 31 7.13 -0.88 16.03
CA GLN A 31 6.56 -1.21 17.34
C GLN A 31 5.20 -0.55 17.54
N ARG A 32 5.03 0.71 17.11
CA ARG A 32 3.75 1.42 17.24
C ARG A 32 2.66 0.79 16.38
N ILE A 33 2.99 0.36 15.16
CA ILE A 33 2.05 -0.29 14.23
C ILE A 33 1.60 -1.62 14.80
N LEU A 34 2.52 -2.48 15.24
CA LEU A 34 2.17 -3.79 15.81
C LEU A 34 1.33 -3.65 17.09
N LYS A 35 1.62 -2.68 17.95
CA LYS A 35 0.77 -2.38 19.12
C LYS A 35 -0.64 -1.94 18.74
N ARG A 36 -0.86 -1.43 17.52
CA ARG A 36 -2.17 -0.94 17.06
C ARG A 36 -2.87 -1.90 16.10
N SER A 37 -2.18 -2.92 15.62
CA SER A 37 -2.71 -3.89 14.66
C SER A 37 -3.56 -4.97 15.33
N GLY A 38 -3.41 -5.17 16.65
CA GLY A 38 -4.08 -6.26 17.37
C GLY A 38 -3.47 -7.63 17.11
N LEU A 39 -2.31 -7.70 16.44
CA LEU A 39 -1.56 -8.93 16.26
C LEU A 39 -0.84 -9.32 17.57
N VAL A 40 -0.79 -10.61 17.85
CA VAL A 40 -0.09 -11.22 18.97
C VAL A 40 1.22 -11.82 18.48
N CYS A 41 2.26 -11.86 19.31
CA CYS A 41 3.48 -12.57 18.95
C CYS A 41 3.17 -14.07 18.86
N ARG A 42 3.54 -14.71 17.76
CA ARG A 42 3.31 -16.14 17.55
C ARG A 42 4.03 -16.95 18.64
N GLU A 43 3.32 -17.85 19.31
CA GLU A 43 3.93 -18.90 20.12
C GLU A 43 4.44 -20.03 19.22
N ARG A 44 5.59 -20.63 19.54
CA ARG A 44 6.18 -21.70 18.69
C ARG A 44 5.27 -22.91 18.48
N SER A 45 4.41 -23.21 19.43
CA SER A 45 3.45 -24.32 19.43
C SER A 45 2.27 -24.13 18.47
N GLU A 46 1.99 -22.90 18.04
CA GLU A 46 0.80 -22.60 17.24
C GLU A 46 1.13 -22.47 15.73
N PRO A 47 0.19 -22.87 14.84
CA PRO A 47 0.31 -22.59 13.42
C PRO A 47 0.36 -21.07 13.19
N PHE A 48 1.20 -20.64 12.25
CA PHE A 48 1.29 -19.23 11.92
C PHE A 48 0.03 -18.79 11.16
N ASP A 49 -0.64 -17.76 11.69
CA ASP A 49 -1.79 -17.11 11.10
C ASP A 49 -1.42 -15.63 10.92
N PRO A 50 -1.12 -15.14 9.70
CA PRO A 50 -0.69 -13.76 9.48
C PRO A 50 -1.76 -12.71 9.85
N GLU A 51 -2.98 -13.13 10.14
CA GLU A 51 -4.07 -12.26 10.56
C GLU A 51 -4.14 -12.07 12.07
N LYS A 52 -3.61 -13.02 12.84
CA LYS A 52 -3.60 -13.01 14.31
C LYS A 52 -2.20 -12.83 14.87
N HIS A 53 -1.21 -13.34 14.16
CA HIS A 53 0.14 -13.50 14.64
C HIS A 53 1.11 -12.58 13.90
N PHE A 54 2.13 -12.14 14.63
CA PHE A 54 3.36 -11.62 14.05
C PHE A 54 4.54 -12.43 14.60
N ASP A 55 5.61 -12.48 13.81
CA ASP A 55 6.86 -13.14 14.14
C ASP A 55 8.05 -12.26 13.71
N CYS A 56 9.27 -12.79 13.84
CA CYS A 56 10.50 -12.08 13.44
C CYS A 56 10.48 -11.67 11.96
N TYR A 57 9.86 -12.45 11.07
CA TYR A 57 9.73 -12.13 9.65
C TYR A 57 8.78 -10.95 9.43
N THR A 58 7.63 -10.97 10.10
CA THR A 58 6.66 -9.87 10.08
C THR A 58 7.28 -8.57 10.58
N VAL A 59 8.08 -8.64 11.65
CA VAL A 59 8.77 -7.48 12.21
C VAL A 59 9.82 -6.93 11.25
N ARG A 60 10.65 -7.80 10.65
CA ARG A 60 11.66 -7.41 9.65
C ARG A 60 11.02 -6.75 8.43
N TYR A 61 9.95 -7.36 7.92
CA TYR A 61 9.18 -6.82 6.82
C TYR A 61 8.61 -5.43 7.12
N LEU A 62 7.98 -5.27 8.29
CA LEU A 62 7.45 -3.97 8.74
C LEU A 62 8.55 -2.93 8.94
N TYR A 63 9.71 -3.35 9.44
CA TYR A 63 10.86 -2.48 9.60
C TYR A 63 11.33 -1.91 8.26
N LEU A 64 11.50 -2.76 7.23
CA LEU A 64 11.87 -2.34 5.88
C LEU A 64 10.79 -1.44 5.25
N LEU A 65 9.50 -1.72 5.49
CA LEU A 65 8.40 -0.85 5.04
C LEU A 65 8.48 0.54 5.68
N ASN A 66 8.82 0.62 6.97
CA ASN A 66 8.98 1.90 7.65
C ASN A 66 10.24 2.64 7.19
N ILE A 67 11.34 1.95 6.85
CA ILE A 67 12.48 2.60 6.17
C ILE A 67 12.00 3.24 4.87
N MET A 68 11.29 2.49 4.02
CA MET A 68 10.76 3.00 2.75
C MET A 68 9.83 4.21 2.95
N ALA A 69 8.94 4.16 3.94
CA ALA A 69 8.06 5.29 4.29
C ALA A 69 8.85 6.55 4.71
N LEU A 70 9.96 6.36 5.44
CA LEU A 70 10.83 7.45 5.88
C LEU A 70 11.61 8.06 4.71
N GLU A 71 12.10 7.25 3.78
CA GLU A 71 12.75 7.74 2.56
C GLU A 71 11.79 8.59 1.71
N LEU A 72 10.56 8.10 1.52
CA LEU A 72 9.52 8.79 0.78
C LEU A 72 9.01 10.07 1.47
N LYS A 73 9.30 10.26 2.77
CA LYS A 73 8.91 11.47 3.50
C LYS A 73 9.59 12.74 2.95
N SER A 74 10.74 12.59 2.30
CA SER A 74 11.46 13.69 1.66
C SER A 74 10.77 14.20 0.39
N ASP A 75 9.93 13.38 -0.25
CA ASP A 75 9.18 13.77 -1.44
C ASP A 75 7.92 14.56 -1.06
N THR A 76 7.82 15.82 -1.51
CA THR A 76 6.67 16.67 -1.19
C THR A 76 5.41 16.34 -1.98
N ARG A 77 5.52 15.59 -3.08
CA ARG A 77 4.42 15.26 -4.00
C ARG A 77 3.53 14.15 -3.46
N ILE A 78 4.08 13.27 -2.62
CA ILE A 78 3.35 12.14 -2.03
C ILE A 78 3.58 12.06 -0.52
N LYS A 79 2.51 11.78 0.23
CA LYS A 79 2.59 11.54 1.67
C LYS A 79 2.08 10.14 1.97
N VAL A 80 2.98 9.24 2.36
CA VAL A 80 2.66 7.84 2.61
C VAL A 80 2.70 7.49 4.09
N GLU A 81 1.99 6.44 4.47
CA GLU A 81 2.10 5.80 5.78
C GLU A 81 1.96 4.28 5.63
N VAL A 82 2.55 3.52 6.55
CA VAL A 82 2.38 2.07 6.60
C VAL A 82 1.03 1.78 7.26
N GLY A 83 0.17 1.04 6.57
CA GLY A 83 -1.15 0.66 7.05
C GLY A 83 -1.40 -0.84 6.91
N GLN A 84 -2.24 -1.36 7.81
CA GLN A 84 -2.72 -2.74 7.73
C GLN A 84 -3.88 -2.80 6.75
N TRP A 85 -3.66 -3.41 5.59
CA TRP A 85 -4.58 -3.26 4.47
C TRP A 85 -5.89 -4.06 4.66
N TYR A 86 -5.89 -5.23 5.31
CA TYR A 86 -7.14 -5.96 5.56
C TYR A 86 -8.11 -5.21 6.49
N ARG A 87 -7.59 -4.45 7.47
CA ARG A 87 -8.42 -3.58 8.33
C ARG A 87 -9.11 -2.51 7.48
N MET A 88 -8.40 -2.07 6.45
CA MET A 88 -8.87 -1.10 5.48
C MET A 88 -9.74 -1.72 4.39
N THR A 89 -9.73 -3.04 4.13
CA THR A 89 -10.60 -3.73 3.13
C THR A 89 -11.79 -4.47 3.73
N GLY A 90 -11.73 -4.86 5.01
CA GLY A 90 -12.72 -5.72 5.64
C GLY A 90 -12.70 -7.16 5.10
N LYS A 91 -11.82 -7.48 4.14
CA LYS A 91 -11.65 -8.81 3.57
C LYS A 91 -10.30 -9.36 3.98
N ARG A 92 -10.35 -10.58 4.50
CA ARG A 92 -9.21 -11.43 4.83
C ARG A 92 -8.73 -12.09 3.54
N LEU A 93 -7.49 -11.83 3.12
CA LEU A 93 -6.91 -12.50 1.96
C LEU A 93 -5.69 -13.28 2.45
N SER A 94 -5.67 -14.56 2.11
CA SER A 94 -4.55 -15.46 2.37
C SER A 94 -3.39 -15.13 1.42
N LEU A 95 -2.74 -13.99 1.64
CA LEU A 95 -1.49 -13.65 0.98
C LEU A 95 -0.33 -14.24 1.79
N ASN A 96 0.67 -14.79 1.10
CA ASN A 96 1.90 -15.30 1.73
C ASN A 96 2.82 -14.18 2.27
N VAL A 97 2.32 -12.95 2.39
CA VAL A 97 3.05 -11.78 2.88
C VAL A 97 2.29 -11.14 4.04
N PRO A 98 2.99 -10.56 5.04
CA PRO A 98 2.34 -9.86 6.13
C PRO A 98 1.41 -8.75 5.61
N PRO A 99 0.27 -8.50 6.27
CA PRO A 99 -0.79 -7.68 5.71
C PRO A 99 -0.56 -6.17 5.87
N PHE A 100 0.61 -5.69 5.49
CA PHE A 100 0.99 -4.29 5.58
C PHE A 100 1.47 -3.75 4.24
N MET A 101 1.08 -2.51 3.96
CA MET A 101 1.43 -1.82 2.72
C MET A 101 1.65 -0.33 2.97
N LEU A 102 2.35 0.33 2.05
CA LEU A 102 2.35 1.79 2.00
C LEU A 102 1.06 2.29 1.37
N ILE A 103 0.43 3.26 2.03
CA ILE A 103 -0.83 3.86 1.61
C ILE A 103 -0.66 5.38 1.55
N PRO A 104 -1.11 6.06 0.48
CA PRO A 104 -1.22 7.51 0.47
C PRO A 104 -2.14 7.99 1.61
N ARG A 105 -1.63 8.86 2.47
CA ARG A 105 -2.30 9.31 3.71
C ARG A 105 -3.66 9.99 3.43
N ASN A 106 -3.77 10.71 2.32
CA ASN A 106 -5.01 11.31 1.85
C ASN A 106 -6.06 10.25 1.51
N ILE A 107 -5.66 9.13 0.89
CA ILE A 107 -6.55 8.01 0.56
C ILE A 107 -6.95 7.26 1.82
N ARG A 108 -5.99 6.93 2.72
CA ARG A 108 -6.29 6.23 3.97
C ARG A 108 -7.40 6.92 4.77
N ARG A 109 -7.26 8.24 4.96
CA ARG A 109 -8.25 9.07 5.68
C ARG A 109 -9.63 9.07 5.03
N LYS A 110 -9.70 9.04 3.69
CA LYS A 110 -10.98 8.96 2.99
C LYS A 110 -11.63 7.60 3.19
N VAL A 111 -10.88 6.52 3.04
CA VAL A 111 -11.40 5.16 3.25
C VAL A 111 -11.93 5.01 4.67
N ASP A 112 -11.18 5.47 5.69
CA ASP A 112 -11.62 5.49 7.08
C ASP A 112 -12.95 6.24 7.24
N GLY A 113 -13.07 7.44 6.67
CA GLY A 113 -14.29 8.26 6.75
C GLY A 113 -15.50 7.61 6.09
N PHE A 114 -15.34 7.00 4.92
CA PHE A 114 -16.45 6.30 4.25
C PHE A 114 -16.87 5.03 5.00
N ARG A 115 -15.93 4.30 5.59
CA ARG A 115 -16.25 3.13 6.42
C ARG A 115 -17.03 3.49 7.67
N GLN A 116 -16.59 4.52 8.39
CA GLN A 116 -17.30 5.04 9.56
C GLN A 116 -18.73 5.48 9.19
N SER A 117 -18.95 6.06 8.02
CA SER A 117 -20.30 6.43 7.56
C SER A 117 -21.21 5.26 7.19
N ARG A 118 -20.64 4.08 6.89
CA ARG A 118 -21.40 2.85 6.55
C ARG A 118 -21.69 1.99 7.77
N GLN A 119 -20.94 2.14 8.85
CA GLN A 119 -21.21 1.47 10.11
C GLN A 119 -22.34 2.21 10.81
N SER A 120 -23.54 1.64 10.81
CA SER A 120 -24.59 1.98 11.79
C SER A 120 -24.07 1.72 13.20
N GLU A 121 -24.66 2.36 14.21
CA GLU A 121 -24.25 2.40 15.63
C GLU A 121 -24.10 1.02 16.33
N ASP A 122 -24.22 -0.11 15.62
CA ASP A 122 -24.38 -1.45 16.19
C ASP A 122 -23.13 -2.35 16.21
N GLU A 123 -21.93 -1.84 15.94
CA GLU A 123 -20.69 -2.58 16.25
C GLU A 123 -19.66 -1.73 17.02
N ALA A 124 -20.12 -1.02 18.06
CA ALA A 124 -19.26 -0.41 19.06
C ALA A 124 -18.76 -1.43 20.11
N THR A 125 -18.49 -2.68 19.76
CA THR A 125 -18.04 -3.68 20.75
C THR A 125 -17.20 -4.78 20.13
N LYS A 126 -15.93 -4.48 19.85
CA LYS A 126 -14.84 -5.41 20.16
C LYS A 126 -13.72 -4.62 20.81
N ASN A 127 -13.46 -4.89 22.08
CA ASN A 127 -12.23 -4.42 22.73
C ASN A 127 -11.07 -4.78 21.80
N PRO A 128 -10.22 -3.80 21.41
CA PRO A 128 -9.04 -4.14 20.63
C PRO A 128 -8.27 -5.21 21.41
N PRO A 129 -7.72 -6.24 20.74
CA PRO A 129 -6.86 -7.23 21.40
C PRO A 129 -5.82 -6.50 22.25
N GLN A 130 -5.54 -7.01 23.45
CA GLN A 130 -4.58 -6.36 24.34
C GLN A 130 -3.24 -6.24 23.60
N PRO A 131 -2.74 -5.00 23.38
CA PRO A 131 -1.46 -4.81 22.72
C PRO A 131 -0.37 -5.47 23.56
N PHE A 132 0.64 -6.06 22.92
CA PHE A 132 1.78 -6.56 23.67
C PHE A 132 2.39 -5.41 24.49
N THR A 133 2.63 -5.68 25.77
CA THR A 133 3.18 -4.71 26.72
C THR A 133 4.71 -4.74 26.67
N GLY A 134 5.35 -3.58 26.81
CA GLY A 134 6.81 -3.48 26.85
C GLY A 134 7.48 -3.33 25.47
N SER A 135 8.71 -3.84 25.38
CA SER A 135 9.57 -3.74 24.18
C SER A 135 9.29 -4.90 23.22
N LEU A 136 9.17 -4.59 21.93
CA LEU A 136 8.98 -5.60 20.88
C LEU A 136 10.12 -6.63 20.86
N TYR A 137 11.36 -6.18 21.07
CA TYR A 137 12.51 -7.07 21.16
C TYR A 137 12.39 -8.08 22.31
N LYS A 138 11.95 -7.60 23.49
CA LYS A 138 11.73 -8.47 24.67
C LYS A 138 10.62 -9.49 24.46
N VAL A 139 9.64 -9.18 23.61
CA VAL A 139 8.57 -10.12 23.29
C VAL A 139 9.09 -11.23 22.39
N LEU A 140 9.89 -10.88 21.38
CA LEU A 140 10.47 -11.85 20.43
C LEU A 140 11.58 -12.70 21.06
N SER A 141 12.26 -12.18 22.08
CA SER A 141 13.31 -12.92 22.81
C SER A 141 12.77 -13.96 23.81
N ARG A 142 11.46 -14.08 24.01
CA ARG A 142 10.89 -15.06 24.96
C ARG A 142 11.10 -16.49 24.47
N ASP A 143 11.00 -16.67 23.16
CA ASP A 143 11.03 -17.98 22.52
C ASP A 143 12.27 -18.15 21.64
N SER A 144 13.30 -17.31 21.72
CA SER A 144 14.48 -17.38 20.84
C SER A 144 15.77 -17.23 21.62
N ASP A 145 16.82 -17.91 21.16
CA ASP A 145 18.16 -17.65 21.67
C ASP A 145 18.54 -16.19 21.37
N SER A 146 19.13 -15.51 22.36
CA SER A 146 19.41 -14.08 22.26
C SER A 146 20.44 -13.75 21.18
N ALA A 147 21.44 -14.61 20.96
CA ALA A 147 22.46 -14.39 19.94
C ALA A 147 21.92 -14.67 18.53
N GLU A 148 21.06 -15.69 18.37
CA GLU A 148 20.34 -15.94 17.12
C GLU A 148 19.41 -14.78 16.77
N LEU A 149 18.67 -14.25 17.75
CA LEU A 149 17.78 -13.11 17.55
C LEU A 149 18.55 -11.83 17.22
N ASP A 150 19.69 -11.61 17.87
CA ASP A 150 20.57 -10.47 17.57
C ASP A 150 21.14 -10.56 16.16
N ALA A 151 21.58 -11.74 15.74
CA ALA A 151 22.06 -11.96 14.38
C ALA A 151 20.95 -11.72 13.34
N TRP A 152 19.73 -12.20 13.64
CA TRP A 152 18.56 -11.98 12.78
C TRP A 152 18.21 -10.50 12.62
N PHE A 153 18.18 -9.75 13.74
CA PHE A 153 17.93 -8.31 13.68
C PHE A 153 19.07 -7.53 13.06
N ALA A 154 20.30 -7.98 13.20
CA ALA A 154 21.46 -7.37 12.60
C ALA A 154 21.56 -7.59 11.09
N GLU A 155 20.86 -8.58 10.51
CA GLU A 155 20.94 -8.92 9.08
C GLU A 155 20.50 -7.78 8.14
N PRO A 156 19.33 -7.14 8.31
CA PRO A 156 18.83 -6.14 7.36
C PRO A 156 19.74 -4.92 7.24
N PRO A 157 19.79 -4.28 6.06
CA PRO A 157 20.48 -3.01 5.89
C PRO A 157 19.79 -1.89 6.68
N LEU A 158 20.59 -1.00 7.26
CA LEU A 158 20.16 0.22 7.95
C LEU A 158 20.20 1.43 7.03
N THR A 159 21.09 1.42 6.04
CA THR A 159 21.32 2.53 5.14
C THR A 159 21.45 2.07 3.70
N ARG A 160 21.22 2.99 2.77
CA ARG A 160 21.42 2.76 1.33
C ARG A 160 22.86 2.37 1.01
N GLN A 161 23.82 2.95 1.73
CA GLN A 161 25.24 2.69 1.55
C GLN A 161 25.58 1.22 1.80
N GLU A 162 25.03 0.61 2.84
CA GLU A 162 25.28 -0.80 3.15
C GLU A 162 24.79 -1.73 2.05
N VAL A 163 23.68 -1.40 1.39
CA VAL A 163 23.19 -2.17 0.23
C VAL A 163 24.16 -2.06 -0.95
N TRP A 164 24.68 -0.86 -1.21
CA TRP A 164 25.69 -0.65 -2.25
C TRP A 164 27.01 -1.38 -1.97
N GLU A 165 27.36 -1.52 -0.70
CA GLU A 165 28.50 -2.31 -0.22
C GLU A 165 28.25 -3.82 -0.22
N GLY A 166 27.09 -4.27 -0.73
CA GLY A 166 26.79 -5.69 -0.94
C GLY A 166 26.12 -6.37 0.26
N ARG A 167 25.65 -5.63 1.27
CA ARG A 167 24.84 -6.23 2.34
C ARG A 167 23.57 -6.84 1.76
N ARG A 168 23.31 -8.09 2.14
CA ARG A 168 22.15 -8.85 1.68
C ARG A 168 20.84 -8.15 2.03
N VAL A 169 19.95 -8.07 1.06
CA VAL A 169 18.54 -7.68 1.23
C VAL A 169 17.70 -8.95 1.22
N THR A 170 16.93 -9.19 2.28
CA THR A 170 16.24 -10.47 2.48
C THR A 170 14.79 -10.50 1.99
N ASP A 171 14.03 -9.42 2.23
CA ASP A 171 12.61 -9.37 1.88
C ASP A 171 12.36 -8.51 0.63
N PHE A 172 12.70 -7.23 0.70
CA PHE A 172 12.70 -6.30 -0.44
C PHE A 172 13.63 -5.12 -0.16
N ASP A 173 14.10 -4.46 -1.22
CA ASP A 173 14.97 -3.29 -1.10
C ASP A 173 14.13 -2.01 -0.99
N PRO A 174 14.07 -1.36 0.19
CA PRO A 174 13.28 -0.15 0.38
C PRO A 174 13.80 1.05 -0.44
N TRP A 175 15.10 1.11 -0.72
CA TRP A 175 15.70 2.21 -1.49
C TRP A 175 15.52 2.03 -2.99
N ALA A 176 15.59 0.79 -3.49
CA ALA A 176 15.26 0.52 -4.88
C ALA A 176 13.80 0.88 -5.20
N LEU A 177 12.86 0.42 -4.36
CA LEU A 177 11.44 0.70 -4.55
C LEU A 177 11.10 2.18 -4.40
N SER A 178 11.61 2.85 -3.36
CA SER A 178 11.40 4.30 -3.19
C SER A 178 12.04 5.11 -4.32
N SER A 179 13.16 4.67 -4.90
CA SER A 179 13.78 5.36 -6.02
C SER A 179 12.90 5.37 -7.28
N PHE A 180 12.13 4.31 -7.56
CA PHE A 180 11.18 4.31 -8.67
C PHE A 180 10.09 5.35 -8.46
N ILE A 181 9.53 5.40 -7.25
CA ILE A 181 8.47 6.33 -6.87
C ILE A 181 8.95 7.78 -6.95
N CYS A 182 10.12 8.08 -6.38
CA CYS A 182 10.69 9.43 -6.38
C CYS A 182 11.07 9.91 -7.80
N ARG A 183 11.38 9.01 -8.73
CA ARG A 183 11.71 9.38 -10.13
C ARG A 183 10.48 9.49 -11.03
N SER A 184 9.35 8.95 -10.60
CA SER A 184 8.11 9.00 -11.39
C SER A 184 7.52 10.41 -11.39
N GLU A 185 6.92 10.79 -12.53
CA GLU A 185 6.06 11.98 -12.64
C GLU A 185 4.68 11.76 -12.01
N SER A 186 4.32 10.51 -11.71
CA SER A 186 3.05 10.08 -11.13
C SER A 186 3.32 9.20 -9.91
N PRO A 187 3.86 9.76 -8.81
CA PRO A 187 4.36 8.99 -7.68
C PRO A 187 3.30 8.11 -7.00
N THR A 188 2.02 8.52 -6.96
CA THR A 188 0.97 7.69 -6.36
C THR A 188 0.64 6.48 -7.23
N PHE A 189 0.65 6.65 -8.55
CA PHE A 189 0.49 5.52 -9.47
C PHE A 189 1.66 4.53 -9.35
N GLU A 190 2.88 5.05 -9.35
CA GLU A 190 4.08 4.22 -9.23
C GLU A 190 4.09 3.47 -7.89
N LEU A 191 3.71 4.14 -6.80
CA LEU A 191 3.55 3.49 -5.49
C LEU A 191 2.53 2.34 -5.56
N PHE A 192 1.37 2.55 -6.19
CA PHE A 192 0.37 1.49 -6.34
C PHE A 192 0.95 0.30 -7.09
N TYR A 193 1.61 0.55 -8.22
CA TYR A 193 2.18 -0.51 -9.06
C TYR A 193 3.25 -1.32 -8.31
N GLN A 194 4.13 -0.65 -7.57
CA GLN A 194 5.16 -1.31 -6.75
C GLN A 194 4.51 -2.13 -5.64
N GLU A 195 3.50 -1.61 -4.94
CA GLU A 195 2.74 -2.35 -3.93
C GLU A 195 1.98 -3.54 -4.52
N TYR A 196 1.37 -3.37 -5.70
CA TYR A 196 0.67 -4.43 -6.42
C TYR A 196 1.57 -5.63 -6.70
N LYS A 197 2.79 -5.37 -7.19
CA LYS A 197 3.78 -6.42 -7.45
C LYS A 197 4.32 -7.03 -6.17
N ARG A 198 4.74 -6.19 -5.22
CA ARG A 198 5.37 -6.60 -3.97
C ARG A 198 4.46 -7.49 -3.12
N LEU A 199 3.17 -7.20 -3.11
CA LEU A 199 2.16 -7.98 -2.38
C LEU A 199 1.59 -9.14 -3.18
N GLY A 200 1.94 -9.27 -4.47
CA GLY A 200 1.38 -10.30 -5.34
C GLY A 200 -0.13 -10.15 -5.58
N LEU A 201 -0.64 -8.91 -5.64
CA LEU A 201 -2.09 -8.64 -5.74
C LEU A 201 -2.71 -9.16 -7.04
N LYS A 202 -1.91 -9.57 -8.03
CA LYS A 202 -2.40 -10.23 -9.25
C LYS A 202 -3.24 -11.48 -8.99
N SER A 203 -3.05 -12.16 -7.86
CA SER A 203 -3.86 -13.33 -7.50
C SER A 203 -5.28 -12.97 -7.07
N LEU A 204 -5.56 -11.70 -6.80
CA LEU A 204 -6.85 -11.23 -6.29
C LEU A 204 -7.86 -10.94 -7.40
N PHE A 205 -7.40 -10.79 -8.64
CA PHE A 205 -8.22 -10.31 -9.75
C PHE A 205 -8.21 -11.35 -10.87
N VAL A 206 -9.37 -11.55 -11.50
CA VAL A 206 -9.52 -12.54 -12.60
C VAL A 206 -8.52 -12.25 -13.73
N SER A 207 -8.35 -10.98 -14.08
CA SER A 207 -7.41 -10.53 -15.11
C SER A 207 -6.11 -9.96 -14.52
N GLY A 208 -5.74 -10.35 -13.29
CA GLY A 208 -4.67 -9.71 -12.53
C GLY A 208 -3.27 -9.82 -13.12
N VAL A 209 -2.96 -10.91 -13.84
CA VAL A 209 -1.68 -11.08 -14.56
C VAL A 209 -1.58 -10.12 -15.75
N MET A 210 -2.63 -10.04 -16.57
CA MET A 210 -2.68 -9.10 -17.70
C MET A 210 -2.65 -7.66 -17.21
N PHE A 211 -3.32 -7.38 -16.08
CA PHE A 211 -3.30 -6.08 -15.46
C PHE A 211 -1.90 -5.69 -14.96
N GLU A 212 -1.15 -6.61 -14.35
CA GLU A 212 0.25 -6.37 -13.96
C GLU A 212 1.12 -5.97 -15.16
N GLN A 213 0.95 -6.66 -16.30
CA GLN A 213 1.65 -6.35 -17.55
C GLN A 213 1.25 -4.97 -18.09
N PHE A 214 -0.04 -4.63 -18.03
CA PHE A 214 -0.55 -3.32 -18.40
C PHE A 214 0.06 -2.20 -17.53
N LEU A 215 0.05 -2.37 -16.20
CA LEU A 215 0.67 -1.40 -15.27
C LEU A 215 2.18 -1.26 -15.51
N THR A 216 2.86 -2.37 -15.81
CA THR A 216 4.27 -2.37 -16.20
C THR A 216 4.48 -1.50 -17.44
N GLY A 217 3.62 -1.63 -18.46
CA GLY A 217 3.65 -0.82 -19.66
C GLY A 217 3.51 0.69 -19.40
N LEU A 218 2.61 1.06 -18.48
CA LEU A 218 2.41 2.45 -18.07
C LEU A 218 3.58 3.01 -17.25
N SER A 219 4.11 2.23 -16.30
CA SER A 219 5.22 2.63 -15.41
C SER A 219 6.52 2.88 -16.19
N PHE A 220 6.89 1.99 -17.11
CA PHE A 220 8.13 2.12 -17.88
C PHE A 220 8.03 3.08 -19.08
N ARG A 221 6.85 3.67 -19.34
CA ARG A 221 6.55 4.40 -20.60
C ARG A 221 6.98 3.64 -21.86
N LYS A 222 6.98 2.30 -21.78
CA LYS A 222 7.45 1.39 -22.84
C LYS A 222 6.56 1.47 -24.08
N TYR A 223 5.33 1.93 -23.89
CA TYR A 223 4.43 2.45 -24.91
C TYR A 223 4.40 3.95 -24.64
N GLY A 224 4.82 4.80 -25.59
CA GLY A 224 5.25 6.21 -25.40
C GLY A 224 4.39 7.14 -24.53
N ASP A 225 4.55 8.46 -24.60
CA ASP A 225 3.82 9.40 -23.72
C ASP A 225 2.29 9.50 -24.00
N TRP A 226 1.61 8.38 -24.26
CA TRP A 226 0.20 8.30 -24.62
C TRP A 226 -0.74 8.50 -23.42
N VAL A 227 -0.23 8.50 -22.19
CA VAL A 227 -1.02 8.79 -20.99
C VAL A 227 -0.35 9.92 -20.21
N GLU A 228 -1.08 11.00 -20.00
CA GLU A 228 -0.59 12.14 -19.21
C GLU A 228 -0.29 11.73 -17.76
N SER A 229 0.82 12.24 -17.21
CA SER A 229 1.22 11.98 -15.83
C SER A 229 0.15 12.36 -14.80
N GLN A 230 -0.65 13.39 -15.07
CA GLN A 230 -1.76 13.78 -14.21
C GLN A 230 -2.91 12.76 -14.22
N LEU A 231 -3.15 12.12 -15.37
CA LEU A 231 -4.14 11.07 -15.49
C LEU A 231 -3.69 9.81 -14.74
N LEU A 232 -2.42 9.42 -14.87
CA LEU A 232 -1.83 8.32 -14.09
C LEU A 232 -1.89 8.60 -12.59
N GLU A 233 -1.53 9.79 -12.15
CA GLU A 233 -1.61 10.17 -10.73
C GLU A 233 -3.05 10.05 -10.19
N SER A 234 -4.03 10.47 -10.98
CA SER A 234 -5.46 10.31 -10.65
C SER A 234 -5.89 8.85 -10.62
N LEU A 235 -5.40 8.04 -11.56
CA LEU A 235 -5.62 6.60 -11.61
C LEU A 235 -5.06 5.91 -10.35
N GLY A 236 -3.84 6.24 -9.94
CA GLY A 236 -3.22 5.70 -8.72
C GLY A 236 -4.06 5.99 -7.47
N ASN A 237 -4.54 7.23 -7.32
CA ASN A 237 -5.43 7.60 -6.22
C ASN A 237 -6.73 6.78 -6.20
N VAL A 238 -7.37 6.62 -7.36
CA VAL A 238 -8.60 5.84 -7.53
C VAL A 238 -8.37 4.37 -7.25
N MET A 239 -7.27 3.81 -7.75
CA MET A 239 -6.92 2.40 -7.57
C MET A 239 -6.61 2.07 -6.11
N PHE A 240 -5.85 2.92 -5.40
CA PHE A 240 -5.67 2.76 -3.96
C PHE A 240 -6.99 2.83 -3.20
N PHE A 241 -7.85 3.81 -3.52
CA PHE A 241 -9.11 3.96 -2.82
C PHE A 241 -10.00 2.74 -3.04
N MET A 242 -10.12 2.27 -4.28
CA MET A 242 -10.98 1.13 -4.62
C MET A 242 -10.43 -0.20 -4.11
N LEU A 243 -9.10 -0.39 -4.15
CA LEU A 243 -8.45 -1.54 -3.53
C LEU A 243 -8.80 -1.62 -2.03
N LEU A 244 -8.84 -0.49 -1.34
CA LEU A 244 -9.13 -0.46 0.08
C LEU A 244 -10.65 -0.45 0.37
N TYR A 245 -11.46 0.21 -0.45
CA TYR A 245 -12.87 0.44 -0.11
C TYR A 245 -13.84 -0.54 -0.77
N ASP A 246 -13.64 -0.85 -2.05
CA ASP A 246 -14.58 -1.60 -2.89
C ASP A 246 -13.83 -2.42 -3.93
N MET A 247 -13.21 -3.52 -3.47
CA MET A 247 -12.39 -4.39 -4.32
C MET A 247 -13.21 -5.05 -5.45
N GLU A 248 -14.51 -5.25 -5.26
CA GLU A 248 -15.38 -5.82 -6.30
C GLU A 248 -15.58 -4.84 -7.45
N ASN A 249 -15.73 -3.55 -7.13
CA ASN A 249 -15.75 -2.52 -8.15
C ASN A 249 -14.40 -2.42 -8.89
N LEU A 250 -13.28 -2.56 -8.17
CA LEU A 250 -11.95 -2.58 -8.77
C LEU A 250 -11.77 -3.78 -9.71
N ASP A 251 -12.19 -4.98 -9.30
CA ASP A 251 -12.08 -6.19 -10.13
C ASP A 251 -12.90 -6.07 -11.42
N LYS A 252 -14.12 -5.51 -11.34
CA LYS A 252 -14.95 -5.22 -12.53
C LYS A 252 -14.25 -4.25 -13.49
N PHE A 253 -13.69 -3.17 -12.96
CA PHE A 253 -12.92 -2.21 -13.76
C PHE A 253 -11.72 -2.87 -14.44
N ILE A 254 -10.96 -3.67 -13.70
CA ILE A 254 -9.79 -4.38 -14.24
C ILE A 254 -10.23 -5.34 -15.35
N LYS A 255 -11.28 -6.12 -15.12
CA LYS A 255 -11.80 -7.07 -16.10
C LYS A 255 -12.20 -6.37 -17.40
N GLU A 256 -13.07 -5.37 -17.31
CA GLU A 256 -13.54 -4.62 -18.49
C GLU A 256 -12.40 -3.90 -19.23
N LEU A 257 -11.45 -3.31 -18.50
CA LEU A 257 -10.27 -2.68 -19.11
C LEU A 257 -9.41 -3.69 -19.87
N MET A 258 -9.22 -4.89 -19.32
CA MET A 258 -8.45 -5.95 -19.98
C MET A 258 -9.21 -6.56 -21.16
N ASP A 259 -10.54 -6.65 -21.10
CA ASP A 259 -11.36 -7.07 -22.25
C ASP A 259 -11.18 -6.08 -23.42
N ILE A 260 -11.19 -4.76 -23.16
CA ILE A 260 -10.88 -3.73 -24.17
C ILE A 260 -9.46 -3.90 -24.73
N ASN A 261 -8.48 -4.25 -23.88
CA ASN A 261 -7.09 -4.43 -24.29
C ASN A 261 -6.89 -5.64 -25.24
N VAL A 262 -7.73 -6.67 -25.11
CA VAL A 262 -7.69 -7.90 -25.92
C VAL A 262 -8.51 -7.76 -27.21
N GLN A 263 -9.48 -6.84 -27.28
CA GLN A 263 -10.23 -6.58 -28.50
C GLN A 263 -9.31 -6.16 -29.65
N SER A 264 -9.50 -6.77 -30.82
CA SER A 264 -8.73 -6.44 -32.03
C SER A 264 -9.00 -5.00 -32.48
N GLU A 265 -8.01 -4.38 -33.14
CA GLU A 265 -8.17 -3.05 -33.76
C GLU A 265 -9.27 -3.05 -34.84
N ASP A 266 -9.63 -4.21 -35.39
CA ASP A 266 -10.67 -4.40 -36.40
C ASP A 266 -12.11 -4.40 -35.83
N SER A 267 -12.29 -4.24 -34.52
CA SER A 267 -13.62 -4.11 -33.93
C SER A 267 -14.28 -2.81 -34.42
N LYS A 268 -15.36 -2.96 -35.21
CA LYS A 268 -16.11 -1.92 -35.95
C LYS A 268 -16.76 -0.80 -35.10
N GLU A 269 -16.31 -0.57 -33.87
CA GLU A 269 -16.74 0.58 -33.07
C GLU A 269 -16.00 1.84 -33.50
N LYS A 270 -16.61 2.58 -34.43
CA LYS A 270 -16.47 4.04 -34.62
C LYS A 270 -15.03 4.59 -34.55
N GLY A 271 -14.13 4.17 -35.44
CA GLY A 271 -12.91 4.92 -35.78
C GLY A 271 -11.95 5.29 -34.65
N LYS A 272 -12.08 4.69 -33.46
CA LYS A 272 -11.18 4.90 -32.32
C LYS A 272 -10.22 3.73 -32.21
N SER A 273 -8.94 4.03 -32.09
CA SER A 273 -7.91 3.06 -31.77
C SER A 273 -8.20 2.37 -30.43
N ARG A 274 -7.66 1.16 -30.24
CA ARG A 274 -7.71 0.46 -28.96
C ARG A 274 -7.23 1.35 -27.79
N LYS A 275 -6.17 2.12 -28.01
CA LYS A 275 -5.62 3.05 -27.02
C LYS A 275 -6.64 4.11 -26.60
N GLU A 276 -7.29 4.78 -27.56
CA GLU A 276 -8.29 5.80 -27.25
C GLU A 276 -9.46 5.22 -26.45
N ARG A 277 -9.94 4.03 -26.79
CA ARG A 277 -11.00 3.35 -26.02
C ARG A 277 -10.57 3.06 -24.59
N MET A 278 -9.35 2.58 -24.38
CA MET A 278 -8.81 2.36 -23.03
C MET A 278 -8.69 3.67 -22.24
N LEU A 279 -8.16 4.74 -22.85
CA LEU A 279 -8.05 6.05 -22.21
C LEU A 279 -9.40 6.63 -21.83
N GLU A 280 -10.39 6.52 -22.71
CA GLU A 280 -11.75 6.98 -22.43
C GLU A 280 -12.37 6.21 -21.27
N TYR A 281 -12.17 4.88 -21.25
CA TYR A 281 -12.65 4.03 -20.17
C TYR A 281 -11.98 4.38 -18.83
N ILE A 282 -10.65 4.53 -18.81
CA ILE A 282 -9.88 4.97 -17.63
C ILE A 282 -10.37 6.33 -17.13
N ASN A 283 -10.47 7.32 -18.04
CA ASN A 283 -10.94 8.67 -17.69
C ASN A 283 -12.36 8.65 -17.12
N SER A 284 -13.26 7.88 -17.72
CA SER A 284 -14.64 7.72 -17.26
C SER A 284 -14.68 7.13 -15.86
N TYR A 285 -13.92 6.06 -15.62
CA TYR A 285 -13.81 5.43 -14.32
C TYR A 285 -13.28 6.39 -13.25
N ILE A 286 -12.19 7.10 -13.55
CA ILE A 286 -11.59 8.09 -12.64
C ILE A 286 -12.60 9.18 -12.28
N ARG A 287 -13.30 9.76 -13.27
CA ARG A 287 -14.31 10.80 -13.04
C ARG A 287 -15.46 10.29 -12.17
N ASN A 288 -15.89 9.05 -12.40
CA ASN A 288 -16.96 8.42 -11.62
C ASN A 288 -16.54 8.24 -10.15
N VAL A 289 -15.40 7.60 -9.90
CA VAL A 289 -14.88 7.39 -8.55
C VAL A 289 -14.58 8.71 -7.85
N TYR A 290 -13.95 9.66 -8.56
CA TYR A 290 -13.63 10.96 -7.98
C TYR A 290 -14.89 11.72 -7.60
N GLY A 291 -15.86 11.81 -8.52
CA GLY A 291 -17.12 12.51 -8.26
C GLY A 291 -17.91 11.94 -7.08
N ARG A 292 -17.85 10.62 -6.86
CA ARG A 292 -18.57 9.94 -5.76
C ARG A 292 -17.81 9.95 -4.44
N PHE A 293 -16.50 9.74 -4.47
CA PHE A 293 -15.74 9.39 -3.27
C PHE A 293 -14.57 10.34 -2.99
N LEU A 294 -13.85 10.81 -4.02
CA LEU A 294 -12.62 11.56 -3.81
C LEU A 294 -12.77 13.08 -3.92
N CYS A 295 -13.94 13.60 -4.27
CA CYS A 295 -14.19 15.03 -4.27
C CYS A 295 -14.07 15.62 -2.85
N THR A 296 -13.47 16.79 -2.75
CA THR A 296 -13.32 17.50 -1.47
C THR A 296 -14.67 17.96 -0.94
N SER A 297 -14.77 18.23 0.36
CA SER A 297 -16.01 18.78 0.94
C SER A 297 -16.41 20.12 0.30
N LYS A 298 -15.43 20.94 -0.10
CA LYS A 298 -15.65 22.18 -0.83
C LYS A 298 -16.21 21.92 -2.23
N GLU A 299 -15.62 20.98 -2.98
CA GLU A 299 -16.10 20.59 -4.31
C GLU A 299 -17.51 19.98 -4.23
N ARG A 300 -17.79 19.15 -3.23
CA ARG A 300 -19.14 18.62 -2.97
C ARG A 300 -20.13 19.74 -2.71
N TYR A 301 -19.77 20.68 -1.83
CA TYR A 301 -20.60 21.85 -1.55
C TYR A 301 -20.89 22.67 -2.83
N GLU A 302 -19.87 22.93 -3.64
CA GLU A 302 -20.05 23.65 -4.92
C GLU A 302 -20.91 22.87 -5.92
N GLN A 303 -20.73 21.55 -6.03
CA GLN A 303 -21.57 20.72 -6.88
C GLN A 303 -23.03 20.72 -6.42
N HIS A 304 -23.28 20.63 -5.11
CA HIS A 304 -24.62 20.75 -4.53
C HIS A 304 -25.22 22.15 -4.75
N LYS A 305 -24.42 23.20 -4.57
CA LYS A 305 -24.84 24.59 -4.85
C LYS A 305 -25.23 24.77 -6.31
N ARG A 306 -24.42 24.25 -7.25
CA ARG A 306 -24.69 24.27 -8.70
C ARG A 306 -25.94 23.46 -9.09
N LYS A 307 -26.16 22.30 -8.47
CA LYS A 307 -27.38 21.48 -8.64
C LYS A 307 -28.63 22.18 -8.09
N ASN A 308 -28.52 22.88 -6.97
CA ASN A 308 -29.63 23.62 -6.37
C ASN A 308 -29.94 24.91 -7.14
N SER A 309 -28.93 25.59 -7.70
CA SER A 309 -29.14 26.76 -8.57
C SER A 309 -29.75 26.38 -9.93
N SER A 310 -29.41 25.21 -10.47
CA SER A 310 -30.02 24.69 -11.71
C SER A 310 -31.44 24.18 -11.48
N LYS A 311 -31.75 23.56 -10.33
CA LYS A 311 -33.13 23.26 -9.93
C LYS A 311 -33.99 24.52 -9.74
N LYS A 312 -33.44 25.60 -9.16
CA LYS A 312 -34.15 26.88 -9.04
C LYS A 312 -34.44 27.54 -10.40
N LYS A 313 -33.53 27.44 -11.38
CA LYS A 313 -33.76 27.96 -12.74
C LYS A 313 -34.80 27.16 -13.54
N ASN A 314 -34.88 25.84 -13.32
CA ASN A 314 -35.85 24.99 -14.01
C ASN A 314 -37.22 24.91 -13.30
N GLY A 315 -37.32 25.43 -12.06
CA GLY A 315 -38.56 25.49 -11.29
C GLY A 315 -39.30 26.84 -11.34
N SER A 316 -38.74 27.85 -12.02
CA SER A 316 -39.33 29.20 -12.11
C SER A 316 -39.93 29.53 -13.48
N GLY A 317 -40.18 28.51 -14.32
CA GLY A 317 -40.72 28.66 -15.68
C GLY A 317 -42.13 28.09 -15.83
N GLY A 318 -43.02 28.38 -14.89
CA GLY A 318 -44.39 27.86 -14.94
C GLY A 318 -45.32 28.59 -14.00
N THR A 319 -45.65 29.83 -14.33
CA THR A 319 -46.97 30.49 -14.19
C THR A 319 -46.77 31.99 -14.36
N HIS A 320 -47.10 32.49 -15.55
CA HIS A 320 -48.02 33.61 -15.73
C HIS A 320 -48.48 33.64 -17.19
#